data_AF-A0A6C0KQT5-F1
#
_entry.id   AF-A0A6C0KQT5-F1
#
_cell.length_a   1.000
_cell.length_b   1.000
_cell.length_c   1.000
_cell.angle_alpha   90.00
_cell.angle_beta   90.00
_cell.angle_gamma   90.00
#
_symmetry.space_group_name_H-M   'P 1'
#
loop_
_entity.id
_entity.type
_entity.pdbx_description
1 polymer ?
#
loop_
_entity_poly.entity_id
_entity_poly.type
_entity_poly.pdbx_seq_one_letter_code
_entity_poly.pdbx_strand_id
1 'polypeptide(L)'
;MNAQIPLAQRDLNLLQIEQEIMNKKYLLVNKKKDLDKKQKLNNYLDTVKDDYTKYYDFIVKEKQQQYNALLLLKEYMNDLTKTENLVDEQLRSVKHDQKDIIREIDKVKNELDELMN
;
A
#
# COMPACT_ATOMS: atom_id res chain seq x y z
N MET A 1 47.64 -40.42 31.69
CA MET A 1 46.89 -41.66 31.41
C MET A 1 45.60 -41.26 30.72
N ASN A 2 45.49 -41.46 29.40
CA ASN A 2 44.22 -41.29 28.70
C ASN A 2 43.34 -42.49 29.08
N ALA A 3 42.28 -42.26 29.86
CA ALA A 3 41.29 -43.29 30.12
C ALA A 3 40.65 -43.67 28.78
N GLN A 4 41.04 -44.82 28.23
CA GLN A 4 40.40 -45.38 27.05
C GLN A 4 38.95 -45.70 27.42
N ILE A 5 38.01 -45.02 26.76
CA ILE A 5 36.59 -45.30 26.88
C ILE A 5 36.38 -46.77 26.51
N PRO A 6 35.72 -47.59 27.35
CA PRO A 6 35.42 -48.98 27.04
C PRO A 6 34.68 -49.09 25.70
N LEU A 7 35.00 -50.10 24.89
CA LEU A 7 34.45 -50.28 23.55
C LEU A 7 32.92 -50.17 23.52
N ALA A 8 32.24 -50.83 24.46
CA ALA A 8 30.79 -50.78 24.59
C ALA A 8 30.23 -49.36 24.86
N GLN A 9 30.94 -48.55 25.65
CA GLN A 9 30.53 -47.17 25.91
C GLN A 9 30.75 -46.28 24.69
N ARG A 10 31.80 -46.53 23.90
CA ARG A 10 32.02 -45.84 22.63
C ARG A 10 30.91 -46.15 21.64
N ASP A 11 30.50 -47.41 21.54
CA ASP A 11 29.44 -47.85 20.62
C ASP A 11 28.08 -47.26 21.02
N LEU A 12 27.78 -47.19 22.32
CA LEU A 12 26.57 -46.53 22.82
C LEU A 12 26.56 -45.03 22.52
N ASN A 13 27.70 -44.36 22.68
CA ASN A 13 27.83 -42.94 22.33
C ASN A 13 27.66 -42.70 20.82
N LEU A 14 28.18 -43.61 19.97
CA LEU A 14 28.00 -43.54 18.53
C LEU A 14 26.52 -43.65 18.13
N LEU A 15 25.79 -44.60 18.72
CA LEU A 15 24.35 -44.75 18.48
C LEU A 15 23.57 -43.48 18.89
N GLN A 16 23.92 -42.86 20.02
CA GLN A 16 23.31 -41.61 20.44
C GLN A 16 23.61 -40.47 19.46
N ILE A 17 24.86 -40.36 18.99
CA ILE A 17 25.25 -39.34 18.00
C ILE A 17 24.48 -39.55 16.69
N GLU A 18 24.36 -40.79 16.22
CA GLU A 18 23.59 -41.12 15.00
C GLU A 18 22.12 -40.73 15.15
N GLN A 19 21.51 -41.04 16.29
CA GLN A 19 20.13 -40.65 16.58
C GLN A 19 19.96 -39.13 16.59
N GLU A 20 20.87 -38.40 17.22
CA GLU A 20 20.85 -36.94 17.26
C GLU A 20 21.06 -36.32 15.87
N ILE A 21 21.91 -36.91 15.04
CA ILE A 21 22.08 -36.50 13.63
C ILE A 21 20.76 -36.68 12.88
N MET A 22 20.08 -37.81 13.06
CA MET A 22 18.79 -38.07 12.42
C MET A 22 17.70 -37.09 12.89
N ASN A 23 17.63 -36.83 14.19
CA ASN A 23 16.70 -35.86 14.78
C ASN A 23 16.93 -34.45 14.20
N LYS A 24 18.20 -34.01 14.12
CA LYS A 24 18.56 -32.70 13.54
C LYS A 24 18.23 -32.61 12.06
N LYS A 25 18.49 -33.66 11.27
CA LYS A 25 18.11 -33.73 9.86
C LYS A 25 16.60 -33.56 9.68
N TYR A 26 15.80 -34.28 10.48
CA TYR A 26 14.35 -34.17 10.44
C TYR A 26 13.87 -32.75 10.81
N LEU A 27 14.44 -32.15 11.86
CA LEU A 27 14.14 -30.79 12.27
C LEU A 27 14.45 -29.77 11.16
N LEU A 28 15.60 -29.90 10.48
CA LEU A 28 16.00 -29.00 9.39
C LEU A 28 15.03 -29.07 8.21
N VAL A 29 14.60 -30.28 7.83
CA VAL A 29 13.61 -30.48 6.76
C VAL A 29 12.29 -29.79 7.11
N ASN A 30 11.82 -29.93 8.35
CA ASN A 30 10.58 -29.29 8.78
C ASN A 30 10.70 -27.76 8.82
N LYS A 31 11.80 -27.23 9.35
CA LYS A 31 12.07 -25.79 9.35
C LYS A 31 12.12 -25.21 7.94
N LYS A 32 12.69 -25.93 6.98
CA LYS A 32 12.71 -25.50 5.57
C LYS A 32 11.31 -25.45 4.99
N LYS A 33 10.48 -26.48 5.22
CA LYS A 33 9.07 -26.48 4.78
C LYS A 33 8.29 -25.30 5.36
N ASP A 34 8.48 -25.00 6.64
CA ASP A 34 7.80 -23.87 7.27
C ASP A 34 8.29 -22.52 6.74
N LEU A 35 9.60 -22.39 6.49
CA LEU A 35 10.16 -21.19 5.85
C LEU A 35 9.59 -20.99 4.45
N ASP A 36 9.47 -22.05 3.65
CA ASP A 36 8.92 -21.98 2.29
C ASP A 36 7.43 -21.56 2.32
N LYS A 37 6.65 -22.03 3.30
CA LYS A 37 5.27 -21.58 3.51
C LYS A 37 5.21 -20.10 3.86
N LYS A 38 6.06 -19.64 4.78
CA LYS A 38 6.13 -18.22 5.18
C LYS A 38 6.56 -17.33 4.02
N GLN A 39 7.53 -17.77 3.22
CA GLN A 39 7.97 -17.04 2.04
C GLN A 39 6.83 -16.88 1.02
N LYS A 40 6.04 -17.93 0.77
CA LYS A 40 4.86 -17.83 -0.10
C LYS A 40 3.84 -16.83 0.43
N LEU A 41 3.60 -16.82 1.75
CA LEU A 41 2.69 -15.85 2.37
C LEU A 41 3.23 -14.43 2.24
N ASN A 42 4.52 -14.20 2.47
CA ASN A 42 5.14 -12.90 2.31
C ASN A 42 4.99 -12.39 0.87
N ASN A 43 5.30 -13.23 -0.13
CA ASN A 43 5.13 -12.86 -1.53
C ASN A 43 3.67 -12.51 -1.86
N TYR A 44 2.71 -13.23 -1.29
CA TYR A 44 1.29 -12.90 -1.45
C TYR A 44 0.94 -11.54 -0.82
N LEU A 45 1.45 -11.27 0.39
CA LEU A 45 1.23 -9.98 1.07
C LEU A 45 1.88 -8.82 0.32
N ASP A 46 3.04 -9.03 -0.31
CA ASP A 46 3.68 -8.06 -1.18
C ASP A 46 2.79 -7.74 -2.39
N THR A 47 2.20 -8.76 -3.05
CA THR A 47 1.24 -8.53 -4.14
C THR A 47 0.01 -7.76 -3.67
N VAL A 48 -0.54 -8.09 -2.50
CA VAL A 48 -1.69 -7.37 -1.93
C VAL A 48 -1.32 -5.91 -1.68
N LYS A 49 -0.15 -5.64 -1.08
CA LYS A 49 0.36 -4.30 -0.86
C LYS A 49 0.53 -3.52 -2.18
N ASP A 50 1.06 -4.16 -3.21
CA ASP A 50 1.22 -3.55 -4.54
C ASP A 50 -0.13 -3.13 -5.12
N ASP A 51 -1.16 -3.96 -4.97
CA ASP A 51 -2.50 -3.63 -5.45
C ASP A 51 -3.11 -2.46 -4.67
N TYR A 52 -2.99 -2.44 -3.35
CA TYR A 52 -3.40 -1.28 -2.55
C TYR A 52 -2.66 0.00 -2.96
N THR A 53 -1.36 -0.09 -3.24
CA THR A 53 -0.55 1.05 -3.70
C THR A 53 -1.07 1.58 -5.03
N LYS A 54 -1.33 0.69 -6.01
CA LYS A 54 -1.90 1.09 -7.31
C LYS A 54 -3.27 1.77 -7.15
N TYR A 55 -4.14 1.25 -6.30
CA TYR A 55 -5.46 1.85 -6.06
C TYR A 55 -5.34 3.22 -5.38
N TYR A 56 -4.46 3.35 -4.39
CA TYR A 56 -4.18 4.62 -3.75
C TYR A 56 -3.68 5.66 -4.77
N ASP A 57 -2.65 5.31 -5.56
CA ASP A 57 -2.10 6.20 -6.59
C ASP A 57 -3.15 6.61 -7.62
N PHE A 58 -4.02 5.67 -8.01
CA PHE A 58 -5.14 5.95 -8.92
C PHE A 58 -6.13 6.95 -8.30
N ILE A 59 -6.53 6.77 -7.04
CA ILE A 59 -7.46 7.67 -6.35
C ILE A 59 -6.86 9.08 -6.22
N VAL A 60 -5.60 9.18 -5.82
CA VAL A 60 -4.88 10.47 -5.73
C VAL A 60 -4.87 11.17 -7.10
N LYS A 61 -4.56 10.42 -8.16
CA LYS A 61 -4.55 10.96 -9.53
C LYS A 61 -5.92 11.45 -9.98
N GLU A 62 -6.98 10.67 -9.79
CA GLU A 62 -8.35 11.05 -10.15
C GLU A 62 -8.79 12.31 -9.38
N LYS A 63 -8.47 12.40 -8.08
CA LYS A 63 -8.76 13.58 -7.26
C LYS A 63 -8.00 14.82 -7.73
N GLN A 64 -6.73 14.66 -8.09
CA GLN A 64 -5.95 15.76 -8.66
C GLN A 64 -6.52 16.23 -10.01
N GLN A 65 -6.97 15.30 -10.85
CA GLN A 65 -7.64 15.64 -12.10
C GLN A 65 -8.98 16.36 -11.87
N GLN A 66 -9.77 15.91 -10.89
CA GLN A 66 -11.01 16.58 -10.47
C GLN A 66 -10.73 18.03 -10.02
N TYR A 67 -9.71 18.23 -9.17
CA TYR A 67 -9.30 19.55 -8.70
C TYR A 67 -8.92 20.47 -9.87
N ASN A 68 -8.10 19.97 -10.81
CA ASN A 68 -7.68 20.73 -11.99
C ASN A 68 -8.88 21.10 -12.89
N ALA A 69 -9.83 20.20 -13.08
CA ALA A 69 -11.04 20.45 -13.86
C ALA A 69 -11.92 21.54 -13.22
N LEU A 70 -12.06 21.53 -11.89
CA LEU A 70 -12.80 22.57 -11.17
C LEU A 70 -12.11 23.94 -11.26
N LEU A 71 -10.77 23.99 -11.20
CA LEU A 71 -10.03 25.23 -11.43
C LEU A 71 -10.26 25.79 -12.83
N LEU A 72 -10.21 24.94 -13.85
CA LEU A 72 -10.51 25.34 -15.23
C LEU A 72 -11.93 25.89 -15.37
N LEU A 73 -12.91 25.25 -14.73
CA LEU A 73 -14.30 25.70 -14.74
C LEU A 73 -14.46 27.08 -14.06
N LYS A 74 -13.76 27.29 -12.94
CA LYS A 74 -13.71 28.59 -12.25
C LYS A 74 -13.11 29.69 -13.14
N GLU A 75 -12.04 29.39 -13.87
CA GLU A 75 -11.43 30.33 -14.82
C GLU A 75 -12.40 30.69 -15.94
N TYR A 76 -13.03 29.68 -16.55
CA TYR A 76 -14.04 29.89 -17.58
C TYR A 76 -15.20 30.78 -17.11
N MET A 77 -15.72 30.56 -15.89
CA MET A 77 -16.79 31.41 -15.33
C MET A 77 -16.34 32.85 -15.05
N ASN A 78 -15.08 33.04 -14.64
CA ASN A 78 -14.50 34.37 -14.48
C ASN A 78 -14.40 35.10 -15.82
N ASP A 79 -14.05 34.40 -16.90
CA ASP A 79 -13.96 35.01 -18.21
C ASP A 79 -15.35 35.30 -18.78
N LEU A 80 -16.31 34.40 -18.60
CA LEU A 80 -17.71 34.60 -19.00
C LEU A 80 -18.29 35.88 -18.37
N THR A 81 -18.08 36.06 -17.06
CA THR A 81 -18.57 37.25 -16.33
C THR A 81 -17.88 38.56 -16.72
N LYS A 82 -16.65 38.52 -17.24
CA LYS A 82 -15.93 39.72 -17.70
C LYS A 82 -16.21 40.07 -19.15
N THR A 83 -16.49 39.07 -19.97
CA THR A 83 -16.48 39.20 -21.45
C THR A 83 -17.88 39.30 -22.02
N GLU A 84 -18.88 38.67 -21.38
CA GLU A 84 -20.26 38.72 -21.84
C GLU A 84 -21.06 39.85 -21.17
N ASN A 85 -21.87 40.56 -21.96
CA ASN A 85 -22.88 41.50 -21.46
C ASN A 85 -24.09 40.72 -20.90
N LEU A 86 -23.86 39.98 -19.82
CA LEU A 86 -24.87 39.19 -19.13
C LEU A 86 -25.96 40.10 -18.55
N VAL A 87 -27.23 39.73 -18.73
CA VAL A 87 -28.33 40.37 -18.00
C VAL A 87 -28.32 39.95 -16.53
N ASP A 88 -28.89 40.79 -15.65
CA ASP A 88 -28.81 40.65 -14.19
C ASP A 88 -29.18 39.26 -13.65
N GLU A 89 -30.13 38.57 -14.28
CA GLU A 89 -30.54 37.21 -13.89
C GLU A 89 -29.45 36.16 -14.20
N GLN A 90 -28.84 36.24 -15.38
CA GLN A 90 -27.72 35.38 -15.77
C GLN A 90 -26.50 35.63 -14.88
N LEU A 91 -26.21 36.90 -14.59
CA LEU A 91 -25.12 37.28 -13.70
C LEU A 91 -25.32 36.71 -12.27
N ARG A 92 -26.56 36.67 -11.78
CA ARG A 92 -26.90 36.05 -10.50
C ARG A 92 -26.66 34.54 -10.53
N SER A 93 -27.07 33.85 -11.60
CA SER A 93 -26.83 32.42 -11.76
C SER A 93 -25.34 32.10 -11.78
N VAL A 94 -24.56 32.80 -12.62
CA VAL A 94 -23.12 32.52 -12.74
C VAL A 94 -22.37 32.78 -11.42
N LYS A 95 -22.74 33.81 -10.67
CA LYS A 95 -22.18 34.05 -9.33
C LYS A 95 -22.54 32.97 -8.33
N HIS A 96 -23.73 32.39 -8.43
CA HIS A 96 -24.15 31.26 -7.60
C HIS A 96 -23.31 30.02 -7.92
N ASP A 97 -23.24 29.65 -9.20
CA ASP A 97 -22.50 28.48 -9.66
C ASP A 97 -21.00 28.59 -9.32
N GLN A 98 -20.43 29.78 -9.47
CA GLN A 98 -19.05 30.06 -9.09
C GLN A 98 -18.78 29.82 -7.60
N LYS A 99 -19.73 30.20 -6.74
CA LYS A 99 -19.62 29.97 -5.29
C LYS A 99 -19.60 28.48 -4.98
N ASP A 100 -20.42 27.70 -5.66
CA ASP A 100 -20.50 26.26 -5.46
C ASP A 100 -19.23 25.55 -5.97
N ILE A 101 -18.69 25.97 -7.12
CA ILE A 101 -17.40 25.48 -7.62
C ILE A 101 -16.28 25.75 -6.63
N ILE A 102 -16.22 26.96 -6.05
CA ILE A 102 -15.20 27.29 -5.05
C ILE A 102 -15.30 26.37 -3.83
N ARG A 103 -16.51 26.08 -3.34
CA ARG A 103 -16.70 25.14 -2.23
C ARG A 103 -16.24 23.73 -2.58
N GLU A 104 -16.53 23.26 -3.78
CA GLU A 104 -16.08 21.94 -4.23
C GLU A 104 -14.55 21.88 -4.43
N ILE A 105 -13.92 22.97 -4.89
CA ILE A 105 -12.45 23.09 -4.95
C ILE A 105 -11.85 22.91 -3.56
N ASP A 106 -12.36 23.65 -2.58
CA ASP A 106 -11.86 23.58 -1.19
C ASP A 106 -12.05 22.18 -0.60
N LYS A 107 -13.18 21.54 -0.88
CA LYS A 107 -13.46 20.16 -0.44
C LYS A 107 -12.49 19.15 -1.07
N VAL A 108 -12.34 19.15 -2.40
CA VAL A 108 -11.43 18.22 -3.10
C VAL A 108 -9.98 18.46 -2.68
N LYS A 109 -9.59 19.71 -2.42
CA LYS A 109 -8.27 20.04 -1.90
C LYS A 109 -8.04 19.42 -0.52
N ASN A 110 -9.00 19.55 0.40
CA ASN A 110 -8.88 18.94 1.72
C ASN A 110 -8.80 17.41 1.63
N GLU A 111 -9.60 16.79 0.77
CA GLU A 111 -9.54 15.34 0.53
C GLU A 111 -8.18 14.90 -0.03
N LEU A 112 -7.55 15.69 -0.91
CA LEU A 112 -6.19 15.45 -1.40
C LEU A 112 -5.15 15.59 -0.29
N ASP A 113 -5.25 16.65 0.52
CA ASP A 113 -4.35 16.88 1.65
C ASP A 113 -4.45 15.73 2.68
N GLU A 114 -5.66 15.20 2.93
CA GLU A 114 -5.87 14.03 3.79
C GLU A 114 -5.29 12.75 3.19
N LEU A 115 -5.34 12.57 1.87
CA LEU A 115 -4.78 11.40 1.22
C LEU A 115 -3.24 11.41 1.20
N MET A 116 -2.61 12.58 1.12
CA MET A 116 -1.15 12.73 0.98
C MET A 116 -0.37 12.79 2.31
N ASN A 117 -1.07 12.99 3.44
CA ASN A 117 -0.49 13.04 4.79
C ASN A 117 -0.51 11.67 5.48
#